data_AF-A0A359LN57-F1
#
_entry.id   AF-A0A359LN57-F1
#
_cell.length_a   1.000
_cell.length_b   1.000
_cell.length_c   1.000
_cell.angle_alpha   90.00
_cell.angle_beta   90.00
_cell.angle_gamma   90.00
#
_symmetry.space_group_name_H-M   'P 1'
#
loop_
_entity.id
_entity.type
_entity.pdbx_description
1 polymer ?
#
loop_
_entity_poly.entity_id
_entity_poly.type
_entity_poly.pdbx_seq_one_letter_code
_entity_poly.pdbx_strand_id
1 'polypeptide(L)'
;MEPMFLPGVEAAPQPESPYSKLIAACRSRGAGYPLIWHLFAFKPAAAQHLERFTQEVMRGPSPLSPGFRELIAAMTSARNGCPF
;
A
#
# COMPACT_ATOMS: atom_id res chain seq x y z
N MET A 1 5.75 15.36 -4.98
CA MET A 1 5.47 13.95 -5.33
C MET A 1 4.77 13.97 -6.67
N GLU A 2 5.12 13.07 -7.58
CA GLU A 2 4.39 12.97 -8.84
C GLU A 2 2.96 12.47 -8.59
N PRO A 3 1.96 12.99 -9.33
CA PRO A 3 0.57 12.52 -9.22
C PRO A 3 0.43 11.03 -9.56
N MET A 4 -0.62 10.40 -9.04
CA MET A 4 -0.92 9.01 -9.40
C MET A 4 -1.37 8.93 -10.86
N PHE A 5 -1.02 7.84 -11.56
CA PHE A 5 -1.52 7.57 -12.92
C PHE A 5 -3.05 7.40 -13.00
N LEU A 6 -3.73 7.16 -11.87
CA LEU A 6 -5.17 6.98 -11.76
C LEU A 6 -5.81 8.20 -11.05
N PRO A 7 -6.03 9.34 -11.74
CA PRO A 7 -6.51 10.56 -11.11
C PRO A 7 -7.87 10.41 -10.44
N GLY A 8 -8.76 9.57 -10.99
CA GLY A 8 -10.06 9.28 -10.38
C GLY A 8 -9.96 8.51 -9.05
N VAL A 9 -8.93 7.68 -8.88
CA VAL A 9 -8.66 6.99 -7.62
C VAL A 9 -8.05 7.97 -6.62
N GLU A 10 -7.10 8.79 -7.05
CA GLU A 10 -6.46 9.80 -6.19
C GLU A 10 -7.45 10.84 -5.67
N ALA A 11 -8.41 11.26 -6.51
CA ALA A 11 -9.38 12.31 -6.19
C ALA A 11 -10.61 11.83 -5.40
N ALA A 12 -10.85 10.51 -5.31
CA ALA A 12 -12.06 9.95 -4.67
C ALA A 12 -11.77 9.03 -3.47
N PRO A 13 -10.96 9.43 -2.47
CA PRO A 13 -10.74 8.61 -1.29
C PRO A 13 -12.04 8.49 -0.47
N GLN A 14 -12.31 7.30 0.09
CA GLN A 14 -13.41 7.10 1.02
C GLN A 14 -13.07 7.77 2.37
N PRO A 15 -13.88 8.73 2.87
CA PRO A 15 -13.55 9.52 4.07
C PRO A 15 -13.31 8.68 5.33
N GLU A 16 -14.00 7.55 5.44
CA GLU A 16 -13.92 6.61 6.56
C GLU A 16 -12.65 5.73 6.53
N SER A 17 -11.94 5.67 5.40
CA SER A 17 -10.71 4.89 5.30
C SER A 17 -9.61 5.46 6.21
N PRO A 18 -8.91 4.63 7.00
CA PRO A 18 -7.75 5.06 7.77
C PRO A 18 -6.67 5.72 6.90
N TYR A 19 -6.52 5.27 5.65
CA TYR A 19 -5.53 5.80 4.71
C TYR A 19 -5.84 7.24 4.29
N SER A 20 -7.11 7.64 4.23
CA SER A 20 -7.49 9.03 3.95
C SER A 20 -6.93 9.98 5.02
N LYS A 21 -6.96 9.58 6.29
CA LYS A 21 -6.40 10.34 7.41
C LYS A 21 -4.87 10.38 7.36
N LEU A 22 -4.24 9.25 7.07
CA LEU A 22 -2.78 9.17 6.95
C LEU A 22 -2.24 10.03 5.79
N ILE A 23 -2.90 9.99 4.63
CA ILE A 23 -2.57 10.85 3.48
C ILE A 23 -2.68 12.32 3.86
N ALA A 24 -3.78 12.73 4.50
CA ALA A 24 -3.98 14.11 4.95
C ALA A 24 -2.88 14.57 5.93
N ALA A 25 -2.50 13.70 6.88
CA ALA A 25 -1.45 13.98 7.85
C ALA A 25 -0.06 14.10 7.20
N CYS A 26 0.27 13.26 6.21
CA CYS A 26 1.53 13.41 5.47
C CYS A 26 1.54 14.69 4.63
N ARG A 27 0.43 14.99 3.94
CA ARG A 27 0.28 16.21 3.13
C ARG A 27 0.42 17.49 3.96
N SER A 28 -0.21 17.56 5.14
CA SER A 28 -0.10 18.74 6.01
C SER A 28 1.32 19.02 6.51
N ARG A 29 2.18 17.99 6.49
CA ARG A 29 3.59 18.07 6.91
C ARG A 29 4.57 18.16 5.74
N GLY A 30 4.07 18.18 4.50
CA GLY A 30 4.92 18.09 3.30
C GLY A 30 5.70 16.77 3.18
N ALA A 31 5.27 15.72 3.89
CA ALA A 31 5.95 14.43 3.91
C ALA A 31 5.49 13.54 2.75
N GLY A 32 6.42 12.73 2.23
CA GLY A 32 6.12 11.68 1.28
C GLY A 32 5.35 10.51 1.92
N TYR A 33 4.65 9.75 1.09
CA TYR A 33 3.94 8.54 1.47
C TYR A 33 3.83 7.58 0.26
N PRO A 34 3.60 6.28 0.48
CA PRO A 34 3.41 5.32 -0.61
C PRO A 34 2.13 5.61 -1.41
N LEU A 35 2.23 5.73 -2.73
CA LEU A 35 1.06 6.03 -3.60
C LEU A 35 -0.04 4.97 -3.53
N ILE A 36 0.28 3.73 -3.11
CA ILE A 36 -0.71 2.66 -2.93
C ILE A 36 -1.77 3.01 -1.88
N TRP A 37 -1.46 3.94 -0.97
CA TRP A 37 -2.43 4.44 0.00
C TRP A 37 -3.65 5.06 -0.67
N HIS A 38 -3.53 5.63 -1.88
CA HIS A 38 -4.69 6.09 -2.65
C HIS A 38 -5.63 4.95 -3.04
N LEU A 39 -5.10 3.80 -3.45
CA LEU A 39 -5.92 2.61 -3.74
C LEU A 39 -6.60 2.09 -2.47
N PHE A 40 -5.90 2.09 -1.35
CA PHE A 40 -6.46 1.66 -0.07
C PHE A 40 -7.51 2.63 0.49
N ALA A 41 -7.34 3.93 0.22
CA ALA A 41 -8.34 4.94 0.52
C ALA A 41 -9.58 4.81 -0.39
N PHE A 42 -9.40 4.46 -1.66
CA PHE A 42 -10.49 4.32 -2.64
C PHE A 42 -11.36 3.06 -2.43
N LYS A 43 -10.77 1.93 -2.00
CA LYS A 43 -11.49 0.66 -1.73
C LYS A 43 -11.11 0.04 -0.37
N PRO A 44 -11.47 0.66 0.77
CA PRO A 44 -11.07 0.21 2.10
C PRO A 44 -11.55 -1.20 2.44
N ALA A 45 -12.75 -1.58 2.03
CA ALA A 45 -13.29 -2.93 2.29
C ALA A 45 -12.46 -4.05 1.66
N ALA A 46 -11.86 -3.82 0.48
CA ALA A 46 -10.93 -4.77 -0.13
C ALA A 46 -9.53 -4.64 0.50
N ALA A 47 -9.08 -3.40 0.73
CA ALA A 47 -7.75 -3.10 1.24
C ALA A 47 -7.49 -3.71 2.62
N GLN A 48 -8.47 -3.72 3.52
CA GLN A 48 -8.31 -4.30 4.86
C GLN A 48 -7.93 -5.79 4.82
N HIS A 49 -8.46 -6.55 3.84
CA HIS A 49 -8.17 -7.98 3.73
C HIS A 49 -6.76 -8.20 3.16
N LEU A 50 -6.39 -7.40 2.16
CA LEU A 50 -5.05 -7.42 1.59
C LEU A 50 -3.99 -7.02 2.64
N GLU A 51 -4.25 -6.00 3.44
CA GLU A 51 -3.34 -5.54 4.50
C GLU A 51 -3.12 -6.64 5.54
N ARG A 52 -4.21 -7.24 6.05
CA ARG A 52 -4.13 -8.33 7.03
C ARG A 52 -3.36 -9.52 6.49
N PHE A 53 -3.65 -9.91 5.25
CA PHE A 53 -2.93 -11.00 4.58
C PHE A 53 -1.44 -10.67 4.42
N THR A 54 -1.12 -9.46 3.96
CA THR A 54 0.28 -9.01 3.79
C THR A 54 1.01 -9.00 5.13
N GLN A 55 0.38 -8.51 6.19
CA GLN A 55 0.98 -8.50 7.52
C GLN A 55 1.28 -9.91 8.03
N GLU A 56 0.32 -10.83 7.89
CA GLU A 56 0.50 -12.22 8.31
C GLU A 56 1.61 -12.90 7.51
N VAL A 57 1.58 -12.79 6.18
CA VAL A 57 2.57 -13.43 5.30
C VAL A 57 3.96 -12.85 5.50
N MET A 58 4.10 -11.51 5.58
CA MET A 58 5.41 -10.84 5.57
C MET A 58 6.03 -10.69 6.96
N ARG A 59 5.22 -10.66 8.03
CA ARG A 59 5.70 -10.36 9.39
C ARG A 59 5.25 -11.37 10.44
N GLY A 60 4.29 -12.25 10.15
CA GLY A 60 3.88 -13.33 11.04
C GLY A 60 4.94 -14.43 11.21
N PRO A 61 4.71 -15.40 12.13
CA PRO A 61 5.59 -16.54 12.34
C PRO A 61 5.86 -17.32 11.05
N SER A 62 7.12 -17.62 10.76
CA SER A 62 7.52 -18.31 9.55
C SER A 62 8.90 -18.95 9.73
N PRO A 63 9.18 -20.09 9.06
CA PRO A 63 10.56 -20.60 8.95
C PRO A 63 11.46 -19.71 8.09
N LEU A 64 10.88 -18.78 7.32
CA LEU A 64 11.62 -17.81 6.50
C LEU A 64 11.83 -16.51 7.29
N SER A 65 13.05 -15.97 7.21
CA SER A 65 13.32 -14.65 7.76
C SER A 65 12.51 -13.58 7.01
N PRO A 66 12.21 -12.42 7.64
CA PRO A 66 11.56 -11.30 6.94
C PRO A 66 12.26 -10.91 5.64
N GLY A 67 13.60 -10.85 5.63
CA GLY A 67 14.37 -10.51 4.43
C GLY A 67 14.22 -11.52 3.29
N PHE A 68 14.11 -12.82 3.59
CA PHE A 68 13.84 -13.83 2.56
C PHE A 68 12.45 -13.68 1.94
N ARG A 69 11.45 -13.29 2.74
CA ARG A 69 10.10 -13.03 2.26
C ARG A 69 10.07 -11.80 1.34
N GLU A 70 10.77 -10.74 1.70
CA GLU A 70 10.95 -9.56 0.84
C GLU A 70 11.69 -9.90 -0.46
N LEU A 71 12.70 -10.77 -0.42
CA LEU A 71 13.38 -11.23 -1.64
C LEU A 71 12.42 -11.97 -2.60
N ILE A 72 11.55 -12.83 -2.05
CA ILE A 72 10.51 -13.50 -2.85
C ILE A 72 9.53 -12.47 -3.44
N ALA A 73 9.08 -11.51 -2.64
CA ALA A 73 8.17 -10.45 -3.08
C ALA A 73 8.79 -9.58 -4.20
N ALA A 74 10.06 -9.16 -4.04
CA ALA A 74 10.78 -8.36 -5.03
C ALA A 74 10.99 -9.13 -6.34
N MET A 75 11.44 -10.38 -6.26
CA MET A 75 11.60 -11.23 -7.45
C MET A 75 10.26 -11.44 -8.16
N THR A 76 9.22 -11.88 -7.46
CA THR A 76 7.91 -12.12 -8.09
C THR A 76 7.33 -10.84 -8.70
N SER A 77 7.47 -9.69 -8.04
CA SER A 77 7.03 -8.39 -8.57
C SER A 77 7.78 -8.00 -9.85
N ALA A 78 9.11 -8.20 -9.89
CA ALA A 78 9.90 -7.92 -11.08
C ALA A 78 9.50 -8.82 -12.27
N ARG A 79 9.22 -10.11 -12.03
CA ARG A 79 8.70 -11.03 -13.05
C ARG A 79 7.31 -10.65 -13.57
N ASN A 80 6.48 -10.07 -12.70
CA ASN A 80 5.14 -9.63 -13.05
C ASN A 80 5.11 -8.21 -13.63
N GLY A 81 6.26 -7.56 -13.81
CA GLY A 81 6.31 -6.18 -14.30
C GLY A 81 5.52 -5.23 -13.40
N CYS A 82 5.63 -5.38 -12.08
CA CYS A 82 4.99 -4.54 -11.09
C CYS A 82 6.01 -3.51 -10.57
N PRO A 83 6.09 -2.30 -11.17
CA PRO A 83 7.12 -1.30 -10.85
C PRO A 83 6.78 -0.45 -9.62
N PHE A 84 5.65 -0.75 -8.96
CA PHE A 84 5.11 0.03 -7.85
C PHE A 84 6.08 0.07 -6.66
#